data_AF-A0A2E5JHU0-F1
#
_entry.id   AF-A0A2E5JHU0-F1
#
_cell.length_a   1.000
_cell.length_b   1.000
_cell.length_c   1.000
_cell.angle_alpha   90.00
_cell.angle_beta   90.00
_cell.angle_gamma   90.00
#
_symmetry.space_group_name_H-M   'P 1'
#
loop_
_entity.id
_entity.type
_entity.pdbx_description
1 polymer ?
#
loop_
_entity_poly.entity_id
_entity_poly.type
_entity_poly.pdbx_seq_one_letter_code
_entity_poly.pdbx_strand_id
1 'polypeptide(L)'
;MDSSLLQFDLMARETLELSLNLDSSMFDEQEQMADFRPSGRGFRPQGPGILYRVVTGGSTFSLRGFACDNIKESAEELDSGDLSLRSTLKIEDDEEVQIHHFRCDFIEQAEVVIDQLFNRRFPLFEDMLCNLSDPGYSWWMEPSEANLTVYFKAHSIEREKNLIKLGPIGDYALAHRRFSELRSSVRGMFSVREFSCDERRMVIKPVDANHEGFKALRNIFSKGRAANELPGFGADELGRTLFFYLNELASVRAFWCELAPKLEKKTNLS
;
A
#
# COMPACT_ATOMS: atom_id res chain seq x y z
N MET A 1 -32.59 33.32 20.73
CA MET A 1 -32.62 33.44 19.26
C MET A 1 -31.26 33.05 18.74
N ASP A 2 -31.26 32.07 17.83
CA ASP A 2 -30.15 31.19 17.47
C ASP A 2 -29.06 31.87 16.63
N SER A 3 -27.95 32.25 17.28
CA SER A 3 -26.75 32.71 16.57
C SER A 3 -25.92 31.56 16.00
N SER A 4 -26.03 30.35 16.54
CA SER A 4 -25.22 29.19 16.15
C SER A 4 -25.74 28.47 14.91
N LEU A 5 -27.07 28.41 14.73
CA LEU A 5 -27.68 27.82 13.53
C LEU A 5 -27.40 28.66 12.28
N LEU A 6 -27.42 30.00 12.41
CA LEU A 6 -27.05 30.92 11.32
C LEU A 6 -25.58 30.75 10.87
N GLN A 7 -24.68 30.39 11.79
CA GLN A 7 -23.26 30.21 11.49
C GLN A 7 -22.98 28.87 10.79
N PHE A 8 -23.76 27.83 11.08
CA PHE A 8 -23.65 26.54 10.42
C PHE A 8 -24.20 26.59 8.98
N ASP A 9 -25.33 27.25 8.77
CA ASP A 9 -25.90 27.43 7.42
C ASP A 9 -25.01 28.31 6.52
N LEU A 10 -24.28 29.27 7.09
CA LEU A 10 -23.30 30.06 6.36
C LEU A 10 -22.10 29.20 5.90
N MET A 11 -21.54 28.38 6.80
CA MET A 11 -20.41 27.50 6.46
C MET A 11 -20.82 26.41 5.45
N ALA A 12 -22.05 25.89 5.56
CA ALA A 12 -22.58 24.92 4.61
C ALA A 12 -22.74 25.52 3.20
N ARG A 13 -23.17 26.79 3.10
CA ARG A 13 -23.28 27.51 1.82
C ARG A 13 -21.90 27.83 1.22
N GLU A 14 -20.95 28.30 2.01
CA GLU A 14 -19.59 28.57 1.53
C GLU A 14 -18.89 27.30 1.01
N THR A 15 -19.12 26.17 1.68
CA THR A 15 -18.57 24.87 1.25
C THR A 15 -19.17 24.40 -0.08
N LEU A 16 -20.48 24.61 -0.26
CA LEU A 16 -21.16 24.29 -1.52
C LEU A 16 -20.71 25.22 -2.67
N GLU A 17 -20.53 26.52 -2.42
CA GLU A 17 -20.02 27.44 -3.44
C GLU A 17 -18.56 27.17 -3.83
N LEU A 18 -17.71 26.73 -2.89
CA LEU A 18 -16.34 26.31 -3.18
C LEU A 18 -16.29 25.03 -4.05
N SER A 19 -17.22 24.10 -3.85
CA SER A 19 -17.31 22.88 -4.67
C SER A 19 -17.83 23.11 -6.08
N LEU A 20 -18.64 24.16 -6.30
CA LEU A 20 -19.18 24.52 -7.62
C LEU A 20 -18.18 25.32 -8.47
N ASN A 21 -17.15 25.91 -7.86
CA ASN A 21 -16.10 26.68 -8.54
C ASN A 21 -14.78 25.91 -8.74
N LEU A 22 -14.74 24.62 -8.44
CA LEU A 22 -13.60 23.77 -8.79
C LEU A 22 -13.65 23.47 -10.29
N ASP A 23 -12.89 24.28 -11.03
CA ASP A 23 -12.63 24.16 -12.45
C ASP A 23 -12.18 22.72 -12.78
N SER A 24 -12.95 22.06 -13.66
CA SER A 24 -12.74 20.66 -14.07
C SER A 24 -11.54 20.48 -14.99
N SER A 25 -10.78 21.55 -15.24
CA SER A 25 -9.60 21.58 -16.10
C SER A 25 -8.25 21.32 -15.38
N MET A 26 -8.24 21.02 -14.06
CA MET A 26 -7.00 20.68 -13.33
C MET A 26 -6.70 19.18 -13.22
N PHE A 27 -7.41 18.31 -13.96
CA PHE A 27 -7.19 16.85 -13.95
C PHE A 27 -6.68 16.27 -15.28
N ASP A 28 -6.22 17.10 -16.21
CA ASP A 28 -5.55 16.64 -17.42
C ASP A 28 -4.03 16.78 -17.31
N GLU A 29 -3.42 15.85 -16.57
CA GLU A 29 -2.06 15.37 -16.82
C GLU A 29 -2.11 13.85 -17.00
N GLN A 30 -2.75 13.43 -18.10
CA GLN A 30 -2.45 12.16 -18.74
C GLN A 30 -1.21 12.33 -19.59
N GLU A 31 -0.04 11.90 -19.10
CA GLU A 31 1.00 11.39 -19.98
C GLU A 31 1.93 10.42 -19.23
N GLN A 32 1.94 9.17 -19.72
CA GLN A 32 2.89 8.09 -19.42
C GLN A 32 2.74 7.32 -18.10
N MET A 33 1.51 6.85 -17.80
CA MET A 33 1.37 5.55 -17.15
C MET A 33 1.25 4.49 -18.24
N ALA A 34 2.25 3.61 -18.35
CA ALA A 34 2.15 2.41 -19.17
C ALA A 34 0.84 1.68 -18.83
N ASP A 35 0.07 1.37 -19.88
CA ASP A 35 -1.24 0.72 -19.83
C ASP A 35 -1.25 -0.49 -18.88
N PHE A 36 -1.90 -0.32 -17.73
CA PHE A 36 -2.40 -1.43 -16.93
C PHE A 36 -3.83 -1.14 -16.52
N ARG A 37 -4.75 -1.32 -17.47
CA ARG A 37 -6.18 -1.48 -17.19
C ARG A 37 -6.59 -2.90 -17.51
N PRO A 38 -7.19 -3.60 -16.54
CA PRO A 38 -8.23 -4.54 -16.90
C PRO A 38 -9.45 -4.36 -16.00
N SER A 39 -10.33 -3.44 -16.39
CA SER A 39 -11.70 -3.38 -15.90
C SER A 39 -12.67 -3.84 -17.01
N GLY A 40 -12.46 -5.06 -17.49
CA GLY A 40 -13.40 -5.79 -18.34
C GLY A 40 -13.63 -7.19 -17.76
N ARG A 41 -14.89 -7.64 -17.68
CA ARG A 41 -15.21 -9.05 -17.37
C ARG A 41 -14.54 -9.92 -18.43
N GLY A 42 -13.48 -10.65 -18.06
CA GLY A 42 -12.80 -11.62 -18.93
C GLY A 42 -11.32 -11.38 -19.20
N PHE A 43 -10.74 -10.22 -18.85
CA PHE A 43 -9.28 -10.09 -18.93
C PHE A 43 -8.62 -10.69 -17.69
N ARG A 44 -7.85 -11.75 -17.90
CA ARG A 44 -6.95 -12.32 -16.89
C ARG A 44 -5.51 -12.01 -17.30
N PRO A 45 -4.73 -11.31 -16.48
CA PRO A 45 -3.33 -11.07 -16.79
C PRO A 45 -2.59 -12.39 -16.94
N GLN A 46 -1.61 -12.41 -17.83
CA GLN A 46 -0.68 -13.54 -17.98
C GLN A 46 0.57 -13.30 -17.13
N GLY A 47 1.18 -14.40 -16.69
CA GLY A 47 2.39 -14.39 -15.88
C GLY A 47 2.12 -14.53 -14.37
N PRO A 48 3.18 -14.43 -13.55
CA PRO A 48 3.12 -14.75 -12.14
C PRO A 48 2.29 -13.73 -11.35
N GLY A 49 1.75 -14.18 -10.22
CA GLY A 49 1.06 -13.31 -9.29
C GLY A 49 0.13 -14.06 -8.34
N ILE A 50 -0.97 -13.42 -7.98
CA ILE A 50 -1.84 -13.86 -6.89
C ILE A 50 -3.28 -13.94 -7.36
N LEU A 51 -3.97 -15.03 -7.04
CA LEU A 51 -5.42 -15.13 -7.07
C LEU A 51 -5.97 -15.06 -5.65
N TYR A 52 -6.93 -14.16 -5.41
CA TYR A 52 -7.41 -13.90 -4.06
C TYR A 52 -8.88 -13.50 -3.97
N ARG A 53 -9.46 -13.70 -2.78
CA ARG A 53 -10.73 -13.11 -2.37
C ARG A 53 -10.57 -12.34 -1.06
N VAL A 54 -11.41 -11.32 -0.90
CA VAL A 54 -11.53 -10.56 0.34
C VAL A 54 -12.71 -11.10 1.13
N VAL A 55 -12.44 -11.62 2.33
CA VAL A 55 -13.47 -12.10 3.27
C VAL A 55 -13.66 -11.02 4.34
N THR A 56 -14.83 -10.39 4.35
CA THR A 56 -15.21 -9.38 5.34
C THR A 56 -16.07 -10.01 6.44
N GLY A 57 -15.86 -9.60 7.68
CA GLY A 57 -16.67 -10.02 8.82
C GLY A 57 -16.74 -8.93 9.88
N GLY A 58 -17.95 -8.45 10.17
CA GLY A 58 -18.19 -7.34 11.12
C GLY A 58 -17.31 -6.13 10.81
N SER A 59 -16.38 -5.82 11.71
CA SER A 59 -15.41 -4.72 11.59
C SER A 59 -14.02 -5.12 11.08
N THR A 60 -13.87 -6.34 10.55
CA THR A 60 -12.58 -6.89 10.11
C THR A 60 -12.65 -7.45 8.70
N PHE A 61 -11.49 -7.60 8.08
CA PHE A 61 -11.34 -8.35 6.84
C PHE A 61 -10.14 -9.30 6.91
N SER A 62 -10.15 -10.32 6.05
CA SER A 62 -9.02 -11.22 5.83
C SER A 62 -8.90 -11.53 4.34
N LEU A 63 -7.67 -11.76 3.90
CA LEU A 63 -7.38 -12.17 2.53
C LEU A 63 -7.19 -13.68 2.48
N ARG A 64 -7.80 -14.33 1.49
CA ARG A 64 -7.59 -15.74 1.16
C ARG A 64 -7.15 -15.81 -0.29
N GLY A 65 -6.16 -16.65 -0.59
CA GLY A 65 -5.56 -16.73 -1.91
C GLY A 65 -4.23 -17.45 -1.89
N PHE A 66 -3.65 -17.57 -3.07
CA PHE A 66 -2.41 -18.29 -3.32
C PHE A 66 -1.59 -17.60 -4.42
N ALA A 67 -0.28 -17.83 -4.36
CA ALA A 67 0.65 -17.43 -5.41
C ALA A 67 0.62 -18.45 -6.56
N CYS A 68 0.78 -17.98 -7.80
CA CYS A 68 0.74 -18.81 -8.99
C CYS A 68 1.72 -18.28 -10.05
N ASP A 69 2.36 -19.18 -10.81
CA ASP A 69 3.29 -18.83 -11.90
C ASP A 69 2.56 -18.23 -13.12
N ASN A 70 1.29 -18.57 -13.29
CA ASN A 70 0.45 -18.03 -14.34
C ASN A 70 -0.99 -17.85 -13.87
N ILE A 71 -1.37 -16.58 -13.63
CA ILE A 71 -2.72 -16.20 -13.17
C ILE A 71 -3.80 -16.72 -14.12
N LYS A 72 -3.55 -16.69 -15.43
CA LYS A 72 -4.55 -17.10 -16.43
C LYS A 72 -4.87 -18.59 -16.28
N GLU A 73 -3.84 -19.43 -16.24
CA GLU A 73 -3.96 -20.89 -16.13
C GLU A 73 -4.63 -21.27 -14.81
N SER A 74 -4.12 -20.77 -13.67
CA SER A 74 -4.69 -21.09 -12.36
C SER A 74 -6.14 -20.62 -12.20
N ALA A 75 -6.53 -19.56 -12.88
CA ALA A 75 -7.91 -19.10 -12.86
C ALA A 75 -8.82 -19.97 -13.76
N GLU A 76 -8.31 -20.49 -14.88
CA GLU A 76 -9.03 -21.47 -15.71
C GLU A 76 -9.23 -22.79 -14.95
N GLU A 77 -8.21 -23.25 -14.21
CA GLU A 77 -8.30 -24.40 -13.31
C GLU A 77 -9.36 -24.17 -12.22
N LEU A 78 -9.38 -22.99 -11.60
CA LEU A 78 -10.37 -22.63 -10.60
C LEU A 78 -11.80 -22.63 -11.17
N ASP A 79 -11.99 -22.09 -12.37
CA ASP A 79 -13.29 -22.09 -13.07
C ASP A 79 -13.73 -23.50 -13.46
N SER A 80 -12.77 -24.38 -13.78
CA SER A 80 -13.04 -25.80 -14.10
C SER A 80 -13.48 -26.63 -12.88
N GLY A 81 -13.41 -26.04 -11.68
CA GLY A 81 -13.88 -26.66 -10.44
C GLY A 81 -12.78 -27.39 -9.66
N ASP A 82 -11.51 -27.01 -9.81
CA ASP A 82 -10.43 -27.58 -9.00
C ASP A 82 -10.69 -27.39 -7.49
N LEU A 83 -10.94 -28.50 -6.81
CA LEU A 83 -11.30 -28.51 -5.39
C LEU A 83 -10.16 -28.02 -4.48
N SER A 84 -8.91 -28.21 -4.87
CA SER A 84 -7.74 -27.81 -4.09
C SER A 84 -7.59 -26.28 -4.06
N LEU A 85 -7.76 -25.64 -5.22
CA LEU A 85 -7.71 -24.18 -5.36
C LEU A 85 -8.92 -23.52 -4.66
N ARG A 86 -10.12 -24.09 -4.83
CA ARG A 86 -11.33 -23.63 -4.12
C ARG A 86 -11.19 -23.74 -2.60
N SER A 87 -10.63 -24.84 -2.11
CA SER A 87 -10.37 -25.05 -0.68
C SER A 87 -9.42 -23.99 -0.11
N THR A 88 -8.35 -23.66 -0.85
CA THR A 88 -7.37 -22.62 -0.45
C THR A 88 -8.02 -21.24 -0.32
N LEU A 89 -8.94 -20.93 -1.24
CA LEU A 89 -9.75 -19.71 -1.20
C LEU A 89 -10.90 -19.78 -0.17
N LYS A 90 -11.14 -20.95 0.46
CA LYS A 90 -12.28 -21.22 1.35
C LYS A 90 -13.62 -20.94 0.67
N ILE A 91 -13.76 -21.37 -0.58
CA ILE A 91 -15.01 -21.29 -1.33
C ILE A 91 -15.82 -22.55 -1.04
N GLU A 92 -17.03 -22.39 -0.55
CA GLU A 92 -17.95 -23.51 -0.34
C GLU A 92 -18.57 -23.97 -1.67
N ASP A 93 -19.04 -25.22 -1.71
CA ASP A 93 -19.79 -25.75 -2.85
C ASP A 93 -21.08 -24.90 -2.96
N ASP A 94 -21.30 -24.27 -4.11
CA ASP A 94 -22.38 -23.31 -4.43
C ASP A 94 -22.19 -21.83 -4.00
N GLU A 95 -21.05 -21.44 -3.41
CA GLU A 95 -20.78 -20.01 -3.13
C GLU A 95 -20.32 -19.28 -4.41
N GLU A 96 -21.10 -18.29 -4.88
CA GLU A 96 -20.63 -17.34 -5.90
C GLU A 96 -19.75 -16.28 -5.24
N VAL A 97 -18.45 -16.32 -5.54
CA VAL A 97 -17.48 -15.41 -4.93
C VAL A 97 -16.72 -14.61 -5.96
N GLN A 98 -16.50 -13.34 -5.65
CA GLN A 98 -15.66 -12.48 -6.47
C GLN A 98 -14.19 -12.82 -6.23
N ILE A 99 -13.55 -13.35 -7.26
CA ILE A 99 -12.10 -13.58 -7.31
C ILE A 99 -11.41 -12.40 -7.96
N HIS A 100 -10.37 -11.93 -7.30
CA HIS A 100 -9.48 -10.88 -7.76
C HIS A 100 -8.12 -11.47 -8.13
N HIS A 101 -7.36 -10.72 -8.91
CA HIS A 101 -6.00 -11.07 -9.27
C HIS A 101 -5.07 -9.89 -9.00
N PHE A 102 -3.79 -10.18 -8.77
CA PHE A 102 -2.71 -9.20 -8.70
C PHE A 102 -1.50 -9.76 -9.43
N ARG A 103 -0.98 -9.03 -10.42
CA ARG A 103 0.17 -9.47 -11.22
C ARG A 103 1.47 -9.07 -10.55
N CYS A 104 2.43 -9.98 -10.54
CA CYS A 104 3.81 -9.74 -10.15
C CYS A 104 4.75 -9.92 -11.35
N ASP A 105 6.00 -9.48 -11.21
CA ASP A 105 7.03 -9.76 -12.20
C ASP A 105 7.60 -11.17 -12.03
N PHE A 106 7.66 -11.63 -10.78
CA PHE A 106 8.19 -12.94 -10.38
C PHE A 106 7.32 -13.61 -9.32
N ILE A 107 7.39 -14.94 -9.22
CA ILE A 107 6.58 -15.72 -8.27
C ILE A 107 6.96 -15.43 -6.82
N GLU A 108 8.24 -15.19 -6.56
CA GLU A 108 8.76 -14.91 -5.21
C GLU A 108 8.16 -13.62 -4.63
N GLN A 109 7.86 -12.63 -5.48
CA GLN A 109 7.14 -11.42 -5.05
C GLN A 109 5.71 -11.74 -4.60
N ALA A 110 5.03 -12.64 -5.32
CA ALA A 110 3.68 -13.06 -4.96
C ALA A 110 3.68 -13.81 -3.62
N GLU A 111 4.65 -14.70 -3.41
CA GLU A 111 4.83 -15.44 -2.15
C GLU A 111 5.06 -14.49 -0.96
N VAL A 112 5.92 -13.48 -1.12
CA VAL A 112 6.16 -12.47 -0.09
C VAL A 112 4.87 -11.73 0.30
N VAL A 113 4.05 -11.35 -0.68
CA VAL A 113 2.77 -10.68 -0.42
C VAL A 113 1.79 -11.61 0.32
N ILE A 114 1.71 -12.89 -0.09
CA ILE A 114 0.91 -13.91 0.59
C ILE A 114 1.35 -14.02 2.07
N ASP A 115 2.64 -14.20 2.32
CA ASP A 115 3.17 -14.41 3.67
C ASP A 115 2.90 -13.22 4.61
N GLN A 116 2.97 -12.00 4.07
CA GLN A 116 2.79 -10.78 4.86
C GLN A 116 1.32 -10.44 5.12
N LEU A 117 0.43 -10.67 4.16
CA LEU A 117 -0.93 -10.14 4.21
C LEU A 117 -2.03 -11.22 4.29
N PHE A 118 -1.78 -12.45 3.84
CA PHE A 118 -2.83 -13.44 3.71
C PHE A 118 -3.01 -14.24 4.98
N ASN A 119 -4.21 -14.79 5.15
CA ASN A 119 -4.60 -15.60 6.30
C ASN A 119 -4.55 -14.86 7.67
N ARG A 120 -4.36 -13.54 7.65
CA ARG A 120 -4.41 -12.64 8.82
C ARG A 120 -5.74 -11.88 8.86
N ARG A 121 -6.12 -11.38 10.03
CA ARG A 121 -7.30 -10.52 10.22
C ARG A 121 -6.83 -9.09 10.46
N PHE A 122 -7.40 -8.16 9.71
CA PHE A 122 -7.13 -6.73 9.84
C PHE A 122 -8.41 -5.97 10.16
N PRO A 123 -8.36 -4.91 10.97
CA PRO A 123 -9.49 -4.02 11.19
C PRO A 123 -9.79 -3.21 9.93
N LEU A 124 -11.08 -3.06 9.58
CA LEU A 124 -11.53 -2.16 8.53
C LEU A 124 -11.37 -0.69 8.97
N PHE A 125 -11.66 -0.41 10.24
CA PHE A 125 -11.63 0.93 10.84
C PHE A 125 -10.48 1.05 11.86
N GLU A 126 -9.26 0.72 11.43
CA GLU A 126 -8.07 0.81 12.29
C GLU A 126 -7.94 2.18 12.95
N ASP A 127 -8.26 3.24 12.21
CA ASP A 127 -8.02 4.63 12.60
C ASP A 127 -9.00 5.10 13.70
N MET A 128 -10.14 4.43 13.81
CA MET A 128 -11.14 4.65 14.86
C MET A 128 -10.91 3.77 16.09
N LEU A 129 -10.29 2.60 15.90
CA LEU A 129 -10.16 1.57 16.95
C LEU A 129 -8.81 1.62 17.67
N CYS A 130 -7.74 1.93 16.94
CA CYS A 130 -6.37 1.88 17.45
C CYS A 130 -5.98 3.21 18.12
N ASN A 131 -5.31 3.13 19.26
CA ASN A 131 -4.90 4.28 20.06
C ASN A 131 -3.37 4.31 20.26
N LEU A 132 -2.89 5.04 21.27
CA LEU A 132 -1.46 5.10 21.58
C LEU A 132 -0.89 3.77 22.10
N SER A 133 -1.71 2.99 22.80
CA SER A 133 -1.32 1.73 23.44
C SER A 133 -1.41 0.53 22.49
N ASP A 134 -2.29 0.61 21.49
CA ASP A 134 -2.42 -0.33 20.39
C ASP A 134 -2.34 0.46 19.07
N PRO A 135 -1.13 0.66 18.51
CA PRO A 135 -0.92 1.57 17.39
C PRO A 135 -1.47 1.04 16.05
N GLY A 136 -1.97 -0.19 16.02
CA GLY A 136 -2.46 -0.85 14.82
C GLY A 136 -1.35 -1.56 14.02
N TYR A 137 -1.69 -1.98 12.81
CA TYR A 137 -0.85 -2.72 11.88
C TYR A 137 -0.27 -1.83 10.77
N SER A 138 -0.94 -0.71 10.46
CA SER A 138 -0.57 0.14 9.33
C SER A 138 0.62 1.03 9.63
N TRP A 139 1.49 1.15 8.63
CA TRP A 139 2.50 2.20 8.58
C TRP A 139 1.90 3.48 7.99
N TRP A 140 2.57 4.60 8.23
CA TRP A 140 2.10 5.93 7.87
C TRP A 140 3.22 6.78 7.31
N MET A 141 2.91 7.68 6.38
CA MET A 141 3.90 8.55 5.75
C MET A 141 3.45 10.01 5.79
N GLU A 142 4.38 10.93 6.05
CA GLU A 142 4.10 12.36 5.91
C GLU A 142 3.94 12.74 4.44
N PRO A 143 2.93 13.53 4.07
CA PRO A 143 2.74 14.02 2.71
C PRO A 143 3.72 15.17 2.44
N SER A 144 5.01 14.84 2.30
CA SER A 144 6.05 15.80 1.93
C SER A 144 6.84 15.30 0.72
N GLU A 145 7.14 16.21 -0.21
CA GLU A 145 8.08 15.98 -1.30
C GLU A 145 9.53 16.28 -0.88
N ALA A 146 9.72 17.09 0.17
CA ALA A 146 11.05 17.57 0.60
C ALA A 146 11.72 16.64 1.62
N ASN A 147 10.97 15.75 2.25
CA ASN A 147 11.46 14.78 3.21
C ASN A 147 10.68 13.47 3.08
N LEU A 148 11.30 12.38 3.55
CA LEU A 148 10.65 11.09 3.68
C LEU A 148 10.59 10.77 5.17
N THR A 149 9.40 10.88 5.74
CA THR A 149 9.10 10.43 7.11
C THR A 149 8.13 9.27 7.04
N VAL A 150 8.54 8.10 7.52
CA VAL A 150 7.72 6.89 7.59
C VAL A 150 7.61 6.46 9.05
N TYR A 151 6.39 6.43 9.58
CA TYR A 151 6.08 5.91 10.91
C TYR A 151 5.67 4.44 10.81
N PHE A 152 6.38 3.57 11.51
CA PHE A 152 6.04 2.13 11.60
C PHE A 152 4.90 1.88 12.58
N LYS A 153 4.72 2.80 13.53
CA LYS A 153 3.62 2.87 14.49
C LYS A 153 3.16 4.31 14.54
N ALA A 154 1.88 4.58 14.32
CA ALA A 154 1.38 5.93 14.51
C ALA A 154 1.05 6.20 15.98
N HIS A 155 1.18 7.47 16.39
CA HIS A 155 1.11 7.90 17.78
C HIS A 155 0.20 9.12 18.03
N SER A 156 -0.56 9.60 17.04
CA SER A 156 -1.43 10.78 17.21
C SER A 156 -2.92 10.47 17.05
N ILE A 157 -3.78 11.38 17.51
CA ILE A 157 -5.26 11.27 17.51
C ILE A 157 -5.88 11.77 16.18
N GLU A 158 -5.08 12.24 15.21
CA GLU A 158 -5.58 12.76 13.92
C GLU A 158 -4.70 12.31 12.73
N ARG A 159 -4.41 11.00 12.68
CA ARG A 159 -3.48 10.41 11.70
C ARG A 159 -3.99 10.55 10.27
N GLU A 160 -5.26 10.25 10.04
CA GLU A 160 -5.89 10.23 8.72
C GLU A 160 -5.86 11.60 8.02
N LYS A 161 -5.97 12.70 8.77
CA LYS A 161 -5.98 14.05 8.20
C LYS A 161 -4.60 14.52 7.73
N ASN A 162 -3.54 13.98 8.33
CA ASN A 162 -2.18 14.53 8.22
C ASN A 162 -1.18 13.54 7.60
N LEU A 163 -1.51 12.26 7.54
CA LEU A 163 -0.61 11.19 7.12
C LEU A 163 -1.28 10.30 6.06
N ILE A 164 -0.46 9.81 5.14
CA ILE A 164 -0.87 8.82 4.15
C ILE A 164 -0.76 7.44 4.78
N LYS A 165 -1.86 6.69 4.80
CA LYS A 165 -1.88 5.29 5.25
C LYS A 165 -1.16 4.41 4.25
N LEU A 166 -0.05 3.80 4.67
CA LEU A 166 0.72 2.90 3.83
C LEU A 166 0.18 1.47 3.85
N GLY A 167 -0.56 1.11 4.90
CA GLY A 167 -1.02 -0.25 5.15
C GLY A 167 -0.01 -1.08 5.94
N PRO A 168 -0.34 -2.35 6.25
CA PRO A 168 0.51 -3.28 6.97
C PRO A 168 1.63 -3.84 6.07
N ILE A 169 2.51 -2.96 5.59
CA ILE A 169 3.48 -3.29 4.56
C ILE A 169 4.70 -4.04 5.09
N GLY A 170 4.92 -4.09 6.40
CA GLY A 170 6.03 -4.84 6.98
C GLY A 170 6.03 -4.88 8.51
N ASP A 171 6.90 -5.73 9.06
CA ASP A 171 7.16 -5.82 10.50
C ASP A 171 8.04 -4.66 10.97
N TYR A 172 7.60 -3.92 11.99
CA TYR A 172 8.30 -2.72 12.47
C TYR A 172 9.64 -3.04 13.15
N ALA A 173 9.77 -4.19 13.82
CA ALA A 173 10.99 -4.56 14.52
C ALA A 173 12.08 -4.93 13.52
N LEU A 174 11.71 -5.68 12.47
CA LEU A 174 12.58 -5.95 11.34
C LEU A 174 12.94 -4.67 10.58
N ALA A 175 11.95 -3.81 10.34
CA ALA A 175 12.13 -2.53 9.64
C ALA A 175 13.15 -1.63 10.35
N HIS A 176 12.99 -1.43 11.67
CA HIS A 176 13.93 -0.64 12.46
C HIS A 176 15.37 -1.18 12.34
N ARG A 177 15.55 -2.51 12.41
CA ARG A 177 16.87 -3.12 12.26
C ARG A 177 17.46 -2.89 10.87
N ARG A 178 16.69 -3.15 9.81
CA ARG A 178 17.13 -2.98 8.42
C ARG A 178 17.38 -1.52 8.06
N PHE A 179 16.49 -0.61 8.46
CA PHE A 179 16.65 0.81 8.17
C PHE A 179 17.75 1.49 9.00
N SER A 180 18.12 0.95 10.16
CA SER A 180 19.33 1.40 10.85
C SER A 180 20.61 1.15 10.04
N GLU A 181 20.64 0.06 9.26
CA GLU A 181 21.72 -0.28 8.33
C GLU A 181 21.65 0.53 7.03
N LEU A 182 20.47 1.08 6.69
CA LEU A 182 20.23 1.84 5.46
C LEU A 182 21.03 3.17 5.40
N ARG A 183 21.43 3.73 6.55
CA ARG A 183 22.14 5.02 6.64
C ARG A 183 23.40 5.09 5.77
N SER A 184 24.23 4.05 5.79
CA SER A 184 25.47 4.00 5.01
C SER A 184 25.16 3.91 3.51
N SER A 185 24.21 3.05 3.15
CA SER A 185 23.81 2.80 1.77
C SER A 185 23.15 4.02 1.11
N VAL A 186 22.29 4.75 1.83
CA VAL A 186 21.63 5.96 1.29
C VAL A 186 22.61 7.06 0.98
N ARG A 187 23.66 7.24 1.79
CA ARG A 187 24.72 8.21 1.52
C ARG A 187 25.51 7.92 0.24
N GLY A 188 25.53 6.65 -0.20
CA GLY A 188 26.09 6.26 -1.49
C GLY A 188 25.18 6.59 -2.68
N MET A 189 23.86 6.71 -2.46
CA MET A 189 22.87 6.98 -3.51
C MET A 189 22.64 8.46 -3.77
N PHE A 190 22.59 9.27 -2.70
CA PHE A 190 22.39 10.72 -2.79
C PHE A 190 22.87 11.43 -1.52
N SER A 191 23.09 12.75 -1.63
CA SER A 191 23.50 13.59 -0.51
C SER A 191 22.37 13.75 0.52
N VAL A 192 22.63 13.34 1.77
CA VAL A 192 21.66 13.38 2.86
C VAL A 192 22.03 14.46 3.87
N ARG A 193 21.09 15.37 4.16
CA ARG A 193 21.22 16.39 5.22
C ARG A 193 20.94 15.79 6.59
N GLU A 194 19.89 14.98 6.71
CA GLU A 194 19.48 14.34 7.96
C GLU A 194 19.03 12.91 7.68
N PHE A 195 19.52 11.97 8.51
CA PHE A 195 19.04 10.60 8.55
C PHE A 195 18.84 10.21 10.01
N SER A 196 17.64 9.78 10.36
CA SER A 196 17.36 9.15 11.65
C SER A 196 16.43 7.96 11.46
N CYS A 197 16.66 6.90 12.23
CA CYS A 197 15.77 5.76 12.33
C CYS A 197 15.74 5.34 13.79
N ASP A 198 14.54 5.21 14.34
CA ASP A 198 14.29 4.65 15.66
C ASP A 198 13.21 3.56 15.55
N GLU A 199 12.78 3.00 16.67
CA GLU A 199 11.76 1.93 16.70
C GLU A 199 10.38 2.37 16.19
N ARG A 200 10.13 3.69 16.09
CA ARG A 200 8.84 4.27 15.75
C ARG A 200 8.80 4.79 14.32
N ARG A 201 9.90 5.35 13.83
CA ARG A 201 9.95 6.00 12.51
C ARG A 201 11.33 6.02 11.89
N MET A 202 11.32 6.22 10.57
CA MET A 202 12.45 6.61 9.75
C MET A 202 12.24 8.02 9.20
N VAL A 203 13.28 8.85 9.21
CA VAL A 203 13.31 10.20 8.64
C VAL A 203 14.54 10.35 7.76
N ILE A 204 14.31 10.75 6.51
CA ILE A 204 15.36 11.08 5.54
C ILE A 204 15.09 12.46 4.97
N LYS A 205 16.05 13.38 5.12
CA LYS A 205 16.03 14.70 4.48
C LYS A 205 17.20 14.79 3.50
N PRO A 206 16.95 14.78 2.18
CA PRO A 206 18.01 14.95 1.20
C PRO A 206 18.54 16.39 1.21
N VAL A 207 19.72 16.60 0.64
CA VAL A 207 20.21 17.95 0.31
C VAL A 207 19.42 18.52 -0.86
N ASP A 208 19.10 17.68 -1.84
CA ASP A 208 18.28 17.97 -3.01
C ASP A 208 17.07 17.02 -3.08
N ALA A 209 15.88 17.57 -2.92
CA ALA A 209 14.63 16.81 -2.97
C ALA A 209 14.27 16.32 -4.40
N ASN A 210 14.88 16.91 -5.43
CA ASN A 210 14.65 16.52 -6.81
C ASN A 210 15.58 15.41 -7.30
N HIS A 211 16.50 14.94 -6.45
CA HIS A 211 17.43 13.88 -6.81
C HIS A 211 16.71 12.57 -7.10
N GLU A 212 17.00 11.94 -8.24
CA GLU A 212 16.31 10.73 -8.72
C GLU A 212 16.36 9.57 -7.73
N GLY A 213 17.52 9.31 -7.10
CA GLY A 213 17.65 8.29 -6.05
C GLY A 213 16.75 8.54 -4.83
N PHE A 214 16.51 9.80 -4.46
CA PHE A 214 15.59 10.11 -3.37
C PHE A 214 14.13 9.89 -3.78
N LYS A 215 13.75 10.34 -4.99
CA LYS A 215 12.42 10.10 -5.55
C LYS A 215 12.12 8.60 -5.67
N ALA A 216 13.07 7.81 -6.17
CA ALA A 216 12.94 6.36 -6.28
C ALA A 216 12.75 5.70 -4.90
N LEU A 217 13.54 6.10 -3.88
CA LEU A 217 13.37 5.58 -2.53
C LEU A 217 11.99 5.93 -1.95
N ARG A 218 11.50 7.15 -2.20
CA ARG A 218 10.16 7.58 -1.79
C ARG A 218 9.06 6.82 -2.53
N ASN A 219 9.26 6.52 -3.81
CA ASN A 219 8.30 5.77 -4.63
C ASN A 219 8.07 4.32 -4.15
N ILE A 220 9.02 3.72 -3.46
CA ILE A 220 8.82 2.41 -2.79
C ILE A 220 7.65 2.51 -1.81
N PHE A 221 7.64 3.54 -0.95
CA PHE A 221 6.61 3.71 0.06
C PHE A 221 5.32 4.31 -0.51
N SER A 222 5.41 5.33 -1.35
CA SER A 222 4.21 6.01 -1.86
C SER A 222 3.44 5.16 -2.87
N LYS A 223 4.16 4.51 -3.78
CA LYS A 223 3.60 3.82 -4.97
C LYS A 223 3.84 2.31 -4.99
N GLY A 224 4.73 1.76 -4.16
CA GLY A 224 5.11 0.34 -4.23
C GLY A 224 6.01 0.03 -5.43
N ARG A 225 6.77 1.00 -5.93
CA ARG A 225 7.72 0.74 -7.04
C ARG A 225 8.95 0.01 -6.54
N ALA A 226 9.44 -0.93 -7.33
CA ALA A 226 10.60 -1.74 -7.00
C ALA A 226 11.88 -0.90 -6.85
N ALA A 227 12.81 -1.40 -6.03
CA ALA A 227 14.08 -0.75 -5.72
C ALA A 227 15.11 -0.87 -6.85
N ASN A 228 14.80 -1.60 -7.92
CA ASN A 228 15.61 -1.67 -9.14
C ASN A 228 15.80 -0.32 -9.84
N GLU A 229 14.95 0.67 -9.54
CA GLU A 229 15.12 2.06 -9.99
C GLU A 229 16.21 2.83 -9.22
N LEU A 230 16.82 2.26 -8.16
CA LEU A 230 17.87 2.91 -7.36
C LEU A 230 19.28 2.66 -7.95
N PRO A 231 19.95 3.70 -8.51
CA PRO A 231 21.27 3.53 -9.10
C PRO A 231 22.32 3.14 -8.05
N GLY A 232 23.07 2.06 -8.29
CA GLY A 232 24.18 1.62 -7.43
C GLY A 232 23.78 0.98 -6.10
N PHE A 233 22.48 0.81 -5.83
CA PHE A 233 22.00 0.13 -4.64
C PHE A 233 22.16 -1.39 -4.77
N GLY A 234 22.68 -2.06 -3.74
CA GLY A 234 22.97 -3.50 -3.81
C GLY A 234 24.35 -3.89 -4.34
N ALA A 235 25.28 -2.94 -4.46
CA ALA A 235 26.63 -3.25 -4.92
C ALA A 235 27.45 -4.07 -3.90
N ASP A 236 27.30 -3.77 -2.61
CA ASP A 236 27.92 -4.48 -1.49
C ASP A 236 26.96 -5.47 -0.81
N GLU A 237 27.49 -6.37 0.03
CA GLU A 237 26.70 -7.44 0.66
C GLU A 237 25.55 -6.88 1.52
N LEU A 238 25.81 -5.85 2.33
CA LEU A 238 24.80 -5.17 3.14
C LEU A 238 23.73 -4.53 2.26
N GLY A 239 24.14 -3.79 1.22
CA GLY A 239 23.24 -3.19 0.25
C GLY A 239 22.36 -4.23 -0.45
N ARG A 240 22.86 -5.44 -0.74
CA ARG A 240 22.05 -6.51 -1.35
C ARG A 240 20.92 -6.95 -0.43
N THR A 241 21.22 -7.16 0.85
CA THR A 241 20.17 -7.56 1.80
C THR A 241 19.10 -6.48 1.94
N LEU A 242 19.49 -5.21 1.93
CA LEU A 242 18.56 -4.08 1.96
C LEU A 242 17.79 -3.94 0.64
N PHE A 243 18.42 -4.22 -0.49
CA PHE A 243 17.78 -4.25 -1.80
C PHE A 243 16.64 -5.27 -1.84
N PHE A 244 16.87 -6.50 -1.40
CA PHE A 244 15.81 -7.50 -1.34
C PHE A 244 14.69 -7.08 -0.39
N TYR A 245 15.04 -6.59 0.81
CA TYR A 245 14.04 -6.11 1.77
C TYR A 245 13.19 -4.95 1.24
N LEU A 246 13.78 -3.99 0.53
CA LEU A 246 13.05 -2.90 -0.09
C LEU A 246 12.14 -3.36 -1.24
N ASN A 247 12.56 -4.37 -2.01
CA ASN A 247 11.71 -4.95 -3.06
C ASN A 247 10.53 -5.75 -2.47
N GLU A 248 10.75 -6.46 -1.37
CA GLU A 248 9.68 -7.12 -0.62
C GLU A 248 8.65 -6.08 -0.14
N LEU A 249 9.11 -5.02 0.53
CA LEU A 249 8.26 -3.91 0.97
C LEU A 249 7.51 -3.26 -0.20
N ALA A 250 8.19 -3.01 -1.33
CA ALA A 250 7.58 -2.44 -2.53
C ALA A 250 6.45 -3.32 -3.05
N SER A 251 6.65 -4.64 -3.11
CA SER A 251 5.67 -5.61 -3.61
C SER A 251 4.42 -5.63 -2.73
N VAL A 252 4.60 -5.67 -1.40
CA VAL A 252 3.50 -5.61 -0.44
C VAL A 252 2.75 -4.28 -0.55
N ARG A 253 3.48 -3.17 -0.70
CA ARG A 253 2.88 -1.84 -0.87
C ARG A 253 2.11 -1.71 -2.18
N ALA A 254 2.62 -2.24 -3.28
CA ALA A 254 1.94 -2.22 -4.58
C ALA A 254 0.61 -2.97 -4.51
N PHE A 255 0.61 -4.16 -3.92
CA PHE A 255 -0.61 -4.91 -3.67
C PHE A 255 -1.58 -4.12 -2.78
N TRP A 256 -1.09 -3.50 -1.71
CA TRP A 256 -1.94 -2.70 -0.82
C TRP A 256 -2.55 -1.48 -1.51
N CYS A 257 -1.80 -0.78 -2.37
CA CYS A 257 -2.32 0.33 -3.18
C CYS A 257 -3.51 -0.10 -4.06
N GLU A 258 -3.50 -1.35 -4.56
CA GLU A 258 -4.61 -1.89 -5.34
C GLU A 258 -5.78 -2.36 -4.45
N LEU A 259 -5.48 -2.92 -3.28
CA LEU A 259 -6.48 -3.44 -2.35
C LEU A 259 -7.24 -2.34 -1.61
N ALA A 260 -6.56 -1.31 -1.10
CA ALA A 260 -7.14 -0.31 -0.20
C ALA A 260 -8.38 0.40 -0.82
N PRO A 261 -8.36 0.87 -2.08
CA PRO A 261 -9.53 1.48 -2.70
C PRO A 261 -10.71 0.49 -2.86
N LYS A 262 -10.44 -0.82 -2.99
CA LYS A 262 -11.49 -1.85 -3.06
C LYS A 262 -12.15 -2.06 -1.69
N LEU A 263 -11.39 -1.92 -0.61
CA LEU A 263 -11.91 -2.00 0.76
C LEU A 263 -12.78 -0.78 1.11
N GLU A 264 -12.32 0.43 0.78
CA GLU A 264 -13.07 1.68 1.01
C GLU A 264 -14.41 1.70 0.27
N LYS A 265 -14.44 1.21 -0.98
CA LYS A 265 -15.70 1.10 -1.74
C LYS A 265 -16.68 0.13 -1.08
N LYS A 266 -16.20 -0.96 -0.47
CA LYS A 266 -17.07 -1.92 0.23
C LYS A 266 -17.61 -1.36 1.54
N THR A 267 -16.82 -0.60 2.29
CA THR A 267 -17.27 0.01 3.55
C THR A 267 -18.27 1.14 3.35
N ASN A 268 -18.23 1.84 2.22
CA ASN A 268 -19.21 2.89 1.91
C ASN A 268 -20.56 2.35 1.39
N LEU A 269 -20.63 1.05 1.06
CA LEU A 269 -21.83 0.38 0.56
C LEU A 269 -22.53 -0.48 1.64
N SER A 270 -21.89 -0.67 2.79
CA SER A 270 -22.40 -1.43 3.95
C SER A 270 -22.97 -0.49 5.02
#